data_AF-A0A382MQW3-F1
#
_entry.id   AF-A0A382MQW3-F1
#
_cell.length_a   1.000
_cell.length_b   1.000
_cell.length_c   1.000
_cell.angle_alpha   90.00
_cell.angle_beta   90.00
_cell.angle_gamma   90.00
#
_symmetry.space_group_name_H-M   'P 1'
#
loop_
_entity.id
_entity.type
_entity.pdbx_description
1 polymer ?
#
loop_
_entity_poly.entity_id
_entity_poly.type
_entity_poly.pdbx_seq_one_letter_code
_entity_poly.pdbx_strand_id
1 'polypeptide(L)' 'VLVDCLLAQGVDTAFGVPGESYLAALDALYDVSDRLRFVACRQEGGAAYMAE' A
#
# COMPACT_ATOMS: atom_id res chain seq x y z
N VAL A 1 12.28 4.25 -2.60
CA VAL A 1 12.87 2.89 -2.63
C VAL A 1 11.82 1.81 -2.49
N LEU A 2 11.12 1.66 -1.34
CA LEU A 2 10.13 0.57 -1.16
C LEU A 2 9.03 0.58 -2.24
N VAL A 3 8.31 1.70 -2.38
CA VAL A 3 7.19 1.83 -3.34
C VAL A 3 7.68 1.69 -4.78
N ASP A 4 8.86 2.22 -5.11
CA ASP A 4 9.48 2.06 -6.42
C ASP A 4 9.76 0.58 -6.75
N CYS A 5 10.22 -0.19 -5.77
CA CYS A 5 10.43 -1.63 -5.94
C CYS A 5 9.11 -2.37 -6.17
N LEU A 6 8.03 -2.02 -5.44
CA LEU A 6 6.70 -2.61 -5.65
C LEU A 6 6.20 -2.34 -7.08
N LEU A 7 6.28 -1.10 -7.53
CA LEU A 7 5.93 -0.72 -8.90
C LEU A 7 6.77 -1.45 -9.95
N ALA A 8 8.07 -1.59 -9.71
CA ALA A 8 8.97 -2.32 -10.61
C ALA A 8 8.66 -3.83 -10.69
N GLN A 9 8.03 -4.40 -9.66
CA GLN A 9 7.52 -5.77 -9.66
C GLN A 9 6.09 -5.88 -10.22
N GLY A 10 5.51 -4.78 -10.70
CA GLY A 10 4.18 -4.76 -11.29
C GLY A 10 3.04 -4.77 -10.28
N VAL A 11 3.29 -4.43 -9.02
CA VAL A 11 2.23 -4.28 -8.01
C VAL A 11 1.38 -3.06 -8.35
N ASP A 12 0.07 -3.27 -8.49
CA ASP A 12 -0.91 -2.22 -8.80
C ASP A 12 -1.86 -1.90 -7.63
N THR A 13 -1.89 -2.74 -6.59
CA THR A 13 -2.81 -2.60 -5.46
C THR A 13 -2.12 -3.00 -4.16
N ALA A 14 -2.33 -2.20 -3.11
CA ALA A 14 -1.87 -2.48 -1.76
C ALA A 14 -3.01 -2.35 -0.75
N PHE A 15 -3.01 -3.21 0.27
CA PHE A 15 -4.02 -3.23 1.33
C PHE A 15 -3.34 -3.05 2.69
N GLY A 16 -3.91 -2.23 3.57
CA GLY A 16 -3.35 -2.05 4.90
C GLY A 16 -4.19 -1.16 5.81
N VAL A 17 -3.92 -1.24 7.12
CA VAL A 17 -4.54 -0.37 8.13
C VAL A 17 -3.65 0.85 8.34
N PRO A 18 -4.04 2.05 7.87
CA PRO A 18 -3.18 3.22 7.92
C PRO A 18 -2.78 3.55 9.36
N GLY A 19 -1.51 3.90 9.58
CA GLY A 19 -0.99 4.24 10.89
C GLY A 19 0.28 5.09 10.81
N GLU A 20 0.54 5.84 11.89
CA GLU A 20 1.66 6.78 11.97
C GLU A 20 3.03 6.08 11.85
N SER A 21 3.12 4.82 12.28
CA SER A 21 4.35 4.01 12.27
C SER A 21 5.01 3.86 10.89
N TYR A 22 4.27 4.09 9.81
CA TYR A 22 4.77 3.99 8.45
C TYR A 22 4.22 5.09 7.53
N LEU A 23 3.95 6.28 8.09
CA LEU A 23 3.37 7.41 7.37
C LEU A 23 4.15 7.75 6.08
N ALA A 24 5.49 7.71 6.12
CA ALA A 24 6.31 7.95 4.94
C ALA A 24 6.06 6.96 3.78
N ALA A 25 5.66 5.72 4.08
CA ALA A 25 5.26 4.76 3.05
C ALA A 25 3.85 5.05 2.53
N LEU A 26 2.92 5.51 3.39
CA LEU A 26 1.60 5.96 2.95
C LEU A 26 1.69 7.20 2.05
N ASP A 27 2.55 8.16 2.38
CA ASP A 27 2.83 9.34 1.56
C ASP A 27 3.38 8.92 0.20
N ALA A 28 4.38 8.03 0.17
CA ALA A 28 4.94 7.53 -1.07
C ALA A 28 3.92 6.74 -1.93
N LEU A 29 2.99 6.00 -1.32
CA LEU A 29 1.90 5.33 -2.02
C LEU A 29 0.89 6.35 -2.58
N TYR A 30 0.65 7.44 -1.87
CA TYR A 30 -0.23 8.52 -2.32
C TYR A 30 0.35 9.25 -3.54
N ASP A 31 1.66 9.52 -3.54
CA ASP A 31 2.37 10.19 -4.63
C ASP A 31 2.28 9.45 -5.98
N VAL A 32 2.05 8.13 -5.95
CA VAL A 32 1.94 7.26 -7.14
C VAL A 32 0.54 6.65 -7.29
N SER A 33 -0.48 7.31 -6.74
CA SER A 33 -1.86 6.80 -6.69
C SER A 33 -2.52 6.59 -8.07
N ASP A 34 -1.92 7.12 -9.14
CA ASP A 34 -2.29 6.85 -10.53
C ASP A 34 -1.82 5.47 -11.03
N ARG A 35 -0.83 4.87 -10.36
CA ARG A 35 -0.18 3.60 -10.74
C ARG A 35 -0.37 2.48 -9.72
N LEU A 36 -0.46 2.82 -8.43
CA LEU A 36 -0.66 1.86 -7.34
C LEU A 36 -1.78 2.36 -6.43
N ARG A 37 -2.87 1.58 -6.39
CA ARG A 37 -4.04 1.86 -5.56
C ARG A 37 -3.82 1.36 -4.14
N PHE A 38 -3.88 2.25 -3.16
CA PHE A 38 -3.94 1.86 -1.75
C PHE A 38 -5.39 1.73 -1.27
N VAL A 39 -5.73 0.58 -0.67
CA VAL A 39 -7.04 0.31 -0.07
C VAL A 39 -6.90 0.29 1.46
N ALA A 40 -7.44 1.32 2.08
CA ALA A 40 -7.45 1.44 3.53
C ALA A 40 -8.39 0.40 4.16
N CYS A 41 -7.86 -0.36 5.13
CA CYS A 41 -8.55 -1.43 5.84
C CYS A 41 -8.76 -1.06 7.31
N ARG A 42 -9.68 -1.74 7.99
CA ARG A 42 -9.91 -1.56 9.45
C ARG A 42 -9.12 -2.52 10.33
N GLN A 43 -8.69 -3.66 9.78
CA GLN A 43 -7.97 -4.71 10.49
C GLN A 43 -6.99 -5.38 9.52
N GLU A 44 -5.79 -5.69 9.98
CA GLU A 44 -4.70 -6.23 9.18
C GLU A 44 -5.00 -7.66 8.69
N GLY A 45 -5.70 -8.47 9.49
CA GLY A 45 -6.08 -9.82 9.09
C GLY A 45 -6.96 -9.86 7.84
N GLY A 46 -7.91 -8.90 7.72
CA GLY A 46 -8.73 -8.77 6.51
C GLY A 46 -7.94 -8.22 5.33
N ALA A 47 -6.99 -7.31 5.58
CA ALA A 47 -6.11 -6.78 4.55
C ALA A 47 -5.23 -7.87 3.91
N ALA A 48 -4.67 -8.76 4.74
CA ALA A 48 -3.86 -9.87 4.26
C ALA A 48 -4.68 -10.82 3.37
N TYR A 49 -5.90 -11.16 3.77
CA TYR A 49 -6.76 -12.02 2.95
C TYR A 49 -7.17 -11.40 1.61
N MET A 50 -7.23 -10.06 1.51
CA MET A 50 -7.47 -9.37 0.24
C MET A 50 -6.23 -9.31 -0.67
N ALA A 51 -5.04 -9.56 -0.11
CA ALA A 51 -3.76 -9.49 -0.83
C ALA A 51 -3.24 -10.87 -1.31
N GLU A 52 -3.89 -11.97 -0.92
CA GLU A 52 -3.69 -13.33 -1.47
C GLU A 52 -4.37 -13.48 -2.84
#